data_AF-A0A103XQD4-F1
#
_entry.id   AF-A0A103XQD4-F1
#
_cell.length_a   1.000
_cell.length_b   1.000
_cell.length_c   1.000
_cell.angle_alpha   90.00
_cell.angle_beta   90.00
_cell.angle_gamma   90.00
#
_symmetry.space_group_name_H-M   'P 1'
#
loop_
_entity.id
_entity.type
_entity.pdbx_description
1 polymer ?
#
loop_
_entity_poly.entity_id
_entity_poly.type
_entity_poly.pdbx_seq_one_letter_code
_entity_poly.pdbx_strand_id
1 'polypeptide(L)'
;MVGNIEVMAPGLYSNGAISNANGLEEKLDEFCRILGKSDGDLLKIVGVGAGAWGSVFAALLQDTYGRFRDKIQIRIWRRAGRSVDRETAKLLFEVINSREDVLRRLIRRCAYLKYVEARLGDRVLYADEILKDGFCLNMIDTPLSPMKVVTNLQEAVWDADIVVNGVPSTETREVFEEIGKYWKERINPPIIVSLSKGIEAALDPVPHIITPTQMISRATGVPIENILYLGGPNIASEIYNKEYANARICGTEKWRIPLAKFLRQPHFIVWDNSDLVTHEVMGGLKNVYAIGAEPEKLAGPLLADTYVTLLKGRNAWYGQMIAKEQDPRAILQALRDENLNDPRERIEIAQSHAFYKPSLLGQP
;
A
#
# COMPACT_ATOMS: atom_id res chain seq x y z
N MET A 1 35.02 1.98 -50.97
CA MET A 1 33.82 2.84 -50.76
C MET A 1 32.72 1.94 -50.23
N VAL A 2 32.66 1.75 -48.90
CA VAL A 2 31.50 1.15 -48.20
C VAL A 2 31.49 1.82 -46.81
N GLY A 3 30.37 2.48 -46.50
CA GLY A 3 30.24 3.42 -45.40
C GLY A 3 30.10 2.78 -44.01
N ASN A 4 30.51 3.55 -43.01
CA ASN A 4 30.29 3.29 -41.59
C ASN A 4 28.80 3.36 -41.24
N ILE A 5 28.33 2.39 -40.48
CA ILE A 5 27.06 2.43 -39.76
C ILE A 5 27.39 2.92 -38.34
N GLU A 6 26.95 4.14 -38.00
CA GLU A 6 26.92 4.63 -36.64
C GLU A 6 25.90 3.82 -35.83
N VAL A 7 26.39 3.03 -34.88
CA VAL A 7 25.55 2.42 -33.84
C VAL A 7 25.47 3.41 -32.69
N MET A 8 24.29 4.01 -32.49
CA MET A 8 23.99 4.85 -31.34
C MET A 8 24.20 4.07 -30.04
N ALA A 9 25.01 4.64 -29.14
CA ALA A 9 25.30 4.06 -27.83
C ALA A 9 24.04 4.01 -26.94
N PRO A 10 23.76 2.88 -26.25
CA PRO A 10 22.77 2.85 -25.19
C PRO A 10 23.32 3.65 -23.99
N GLY A 11 22.54 4.63 -23.51
CA GLY A 11 22.90 5.43 -22.36
C GLY A 11 23.23 4.57 -21.13
N LEU A 12 24.42 4.80 -20.55
CA LEU A 12 24.83 4.20 -19.29
C LEU A 12 23.85 4.62 -18.18
N TYR A 13 23.05 3.68 -17.70
CA TYR A 13 22.49 3.77 -16.36
C TYR A 13 23.62 3.56 -15.37
N SER A 14 24.11 4.64 -14.75
CA SER A 14 25.13 4.56 -13.72
C SER A 14 24.55 3.93 -12.46
N ASN A 15 24.77 2.62 -12.29
CA ASN A 15 24.73 1.97 -10.99
C ASN A 15 25.97 2.41 -10.21
N GLY A 16 25.78 3.26 -9.19
CA GLY A 16 26.86 3.77 -8.37
C GLY A 16 26.36 4.12 -6.97
N ALA A 17 26.86 3.38 -6.00
CA ALA A 17 26.59 3.50 -4.58
C ALA A 17 27.07 4.83 -3.97
N ILE A 18 26.57 5.11 -2.76
CA ILE A 18 26.69 6.34 -1.95
C ILE A 18 25.66 7.38 -2.37
N SER A 19 24.53 7.40 -1.66
CA SER A 19 23.54 8.47 -1.69
C SER A 19 24.20 9.77 -1.21
N ASN A 20 24.87 10.48 -2.11
CA ASN A 20 25.44 11.78 -1.83
C ASN A 20 24.30 12.73 -1.44
N ALA A 21 24.46 13.51 -0.37
CA ALA A 21 23.36 14.28 0.18
C ALA A 21 22.75 15.24 -0.85
N ASN A 22 23.63 15.83 -1.67
CA ASN A 22 23.33 16.72 -2.77
C ASN A 22 22.47 16.04 -3.85
N GLY A 23 22.73 14.76 -4.16
CA GLY A 23 21.98 14.06 -5.22
C GLY A 23 20.53 13.78 -4.85
N LEU A 24 20.22 13.52 -3.58
CA LEU A 24 18.83 13.39 -3.12
C LEU A 24 18.10 14.73 -3.08
N GLU A 25 18.81 15.80 -2.75
CA GLU A 25 18.25 17.15 -2.74
C GLU A 25 17.93 17.63 -4.16
N GLU A 26 18.87 17.49 -5.10
CA GLU A 26 18.68 17.80 -6.52
C GLU A 26 17.50 17.02 -7.11
N LYS A 27 17.39 15.74 -6.75
CA LYS A 27 16.27 14.87 -7.16
C LYS A 27 14.92 15.36 -6.62
N LEU A 28 14.89 15.85 -5.37
CA LEU A 28 13.70 16.47 -4.78
C LEU A 28 13.37 17.79 -5.49
N ASP A 29 14.35 18.65 -5.70
CA ASP A 29 14.18 19.96 -6.35
C ASP A 29 13.74 19.84 -7.81
N GLU A 30 14.28 18.86 -8.55
CA GLU A 30 13.80 18.51 -9.89
C GLU A 30 12.33 18.10 -9.86
N PHE A 31 11.93 17.25 -8.90
CA PHE A 31 10.56 16.80 -8.80
C PHE A 31 9.59 17.93 -8.40
N CYS A 32 9.98 18.80 -7.47
CA CYS A 32 9.22 20.00 -7.10
C CYS A 32 9.01 20.94 -8.31
N ARG A 33 10.05 21.16 -9.13
CA ARG A 33 9.94 21.95 -10.37
C ARG A 33 8.94 21.36 -11.36
N ILE A 34 8.90 20.03 -11.51
CA ILE A 34 7.93 19.33 -12.37
C ILE A 34 6.49 19.54 -11.86
N LEU A 35 6.30 19.64 -10.54
CA LEU A 35 5.01 19.97 -9.92
C LEU A 35 4.65 21.46 -10.00
N GLY A 36 5.53 22.31 -10.57
CA GLY A 36 5.32 23.75 -10.64
C GLY A 36 5.38 24.44 -9.28
N LYS A 37 6.09 23.86 -8.31
CA LYS A 37 6.27 24.46 -6.98
C LYS A 37 7.22 25.64 -7.04
N SER A 38 6.90 26.70 -6.31
CA SER A 38 7.80 27.86 -6.17
C SER A 38 8.88 27.56 -5.13
N ASP A 39 9.98 28.31 -5.16
CA ASP A 39 11.03 28.20 -4.15
C ASP A 39 10.45 28.51 -2.75
N GLY A 40 10.61 27.56 -1.82
CA GLY A 40 10.07 27.64 -0.46
C GLY A 40 8.70 26.98 -0.26
N ASP A 41 8.01 26.54 -1.33
CA ASP A 41 6.79 25.75 -1.20
C ASP A 41 7.10 24.29 -0.82
N LEU A 42 6.49 23.81 0.25
CA LEU A 42 6.61 22.41 0.65
C LEU A 42 5.92 21.48 -0.37
N LEU A 43 6.63 20.43 -0.77
CA LEU A 43 6.03 19.23 -1.32
C LEU A 43 5.31 18.46 -0.21
N LYS A 44 3.99 18.35 -0.29
CA LYS A 44 3.14 17.74 0.72
C LYS A 44 2.64 16.39 0.23
N ILE A 45 3.12 15.32 0.87
CA ILE A 45 2.73 13.94 0.57
C ILE A 45 1.92 13.41 1.74
N VAL A 46 0.75 12.83 1.45
CA VAL A 46 -0.08 12.15 2.47
C VAL A 46 -0.31 10.70 2.11
N GLY A 47 -0.02 9.78 3.03
CA GLY A 47 -0.47 8.40 2.97
C GLY A 47 -1.87 8.26 3.58
N VAL A 48 -2.85 7.79 2.82
CA VAL A 48 -4.20 7.49 3.31
C VAL A 48 -4.25 5.99 3.59
N GLY A 49 -4.21 5.61 4.87
CA GLY A 49 -4.22 4.22 5.31
C GLY A 49 -2.88 3.78 5.89
N ALA A 50 -2.89 3.42 7.17
CA ALA A 50 -1.72 2.95 7.91
C ALA A 50 -1.67 1.42 8.01
N GLY A 51 -1.93 0.73 6.90
CA GLY A 51 -1.62 -0.69 6.78
C GLY A 51 -0.11 -0.94 6.72
N ALA A 52 0.29 -2.19 6.54
CA ALA A 52 1.70 -2.58 6.38
C ALA A 52 2.37 -1.75 5.27
N TRP A 53 1.82 -1.81 4.06
CA TRP A 53 2.42 -1.16 2.91
C TRP A 53 2.28 0.36 2.90
N GLY A 54 1.13 0.92 3.31
CA GLY A 54 0.98 2.37 3.46
C GLY A 54 1.94 2.99 4.46
N SER A 55 2.19 2.30 5.59
CA SER A 55 3.16 2.74 6.60
C SER A 55 4.59 2.63 6.11
N VAL A 56 4.96 1.52 5.46
CA VAL A 56 6.30 1.35 4.89
C VAL A 56 6.55 2.37 3.78
N PHE A 57 5.60 2.61 2.88
CA PHE A 57 5.78 3.59 1.80
C PHE A 57 6.03 5.00 2.36
N ALA A 58 5.25 5.43 3.35
CA ALA A 58 5.48 6.71 4.02
C ALA A 58 6.82 6.74 4.76
N ALA A 59 7.20 5.66 5.45
CA ALA A 59 8.47 5.55 6.15
C ALA A 59 9.68 5.59 5.19
N LEU A 60 9.61 4.93 4.03
CA LEU A 60 10.66 4.97 3.01
C LEU A 60 10.90 6.39 2.48
N LEU A 61 9.82 7.14 2.24
CA LEU A 61 9.92 8.55 1.87
C LEU A 61 10.49 9.40 3.01
N GLN A 62 10.06 9.12 4.25
CA GLN A 62 10.53 9.82 5.44
C GLN A 62 12.02 9.58 5.69
N ASP A 63 12.52 8.36 5.48
CA ASP A 63 13.93 8.02 5.61
C ASP A 63 14.79 8.67 4.52
N THR A 64 14.25 8.74 3.31
CA THR A 64 14.99 9.28 2.15
C THR A 64 15.04 10.80 2.16
N TYR A 65 13.90 11.46 2.37
CA TYR A 65 13.74 12.90 2.16
C TYR A 65 13.45 13.68 3.44
N GLY A 66 13.13 13.02 4.55
CA GLY A 66 12.65 13.66 5.78
C GLY A 66 13.64 14.58 6.50
N ARG A 67 14.90 14.61 6.06
CA ARG A 67 15.89 15.60 6.52
C ARG A 67 15.67 16.99 5.91
N PHE A 68 15.05 17.09 4.73
CA PHE A 68 14.78 18.33 4.00
C PHE A 68 13.43 18.94 4.42
N ARG A 69 13.32 19.29 5.72
CA ARG A 69 12.04 19.67 6.36
C ARG A 69 11.42 20.96 5.82
N ASP A 70 12.24 21.80 5.21
CA ASP A 70 11.91 23.05 4.53
C ASP A 70 11.46 22.85 3.07
N LYS A 71 11.63 21.63 2.52
CA LYS A 71 11.26 21.29 1.13
C LYS A 71 10.14 20.24 1.03
N ILE A 72 10.06 19.31 1.97
CA ILE A 72 9.08 18.22 1.95
C ILE A 72 8.42 18.00 3.31
N GLN A 73 7.13 17.68 3.27
CA GLN A 73 6.36 17.24 4.42
C GLN A 73 5.60 15.96 4.09
N ILE A 74 5.86 14.92 4.88
CA ILE A 74 5.19 13.62 4.74
C ILE A 74 4.28 13.42 5.95
N ARG A 75 3.01 13.12 5.68
CA ARG A 75 1.98 12.80 6.67
C ARG A 75 1.40 11.43 6.37
N ILE A 76 0.90 10.76 7.40
CA ILE A 76 0.09 9.55 7.23
C ILE A 76 -1.21 9.70 8.00
N TRP A 77 -2.32 9.50 7.30
CA TRP A 77 -3.64 9.44 7.87
C TRP A 77 -4.00 8.02 8.27
N ARG A 78 -4.65 7.92 9.44
CA ARG A 78 -5.35 6.71 9.86
C ARG A 78 -6.52 7.04 10.76
N ARG A 79 -7.51 6.14 10.77
CA ARG A 79 -8.61 6.19 11.73
C ARG A 79 -8.08 6.07 13.17
N ALA A 80 -8.61 6.93 14.05
CA ALA A 80 -8.35 6.90 15.48
C ALA A 80 -9.15 5.76 16.16
N GLY A 81 -8.83 5.49 17.42
CA GLY A 81 -9.68 4.66 18.29
C GLY A 81 -9.48 3.15 18.18
N ARG A 82 -8.63 2.65 17.27
CA ARG A 82 -8.25 1.23 17.25
C ARG A 82 -7.27 0.94 18.39
N SER A 83 -7.76 0.29 19.45
CA SER A 83 -6.94 -0.15 20.57
C SER A 83 -5.95 -1.25 20.15
N VAL A 84 -4.83 -1.31 20.85
CA VAL A 84 -3.84 -2.38 20.82
C VAL A 84 -4.17 -3.33 21.97
N ASP A 85 -4.37 -4.61 21.67
CA ASP A 85 -4.63 -5.60 22.71
C ASP A 85 -3.37 -5.87 23.56
N ARG A 86 -3.58 -6.53 24.71
CA ARG A 86 -2.52 -6.74 25.70
C ARG A 86 -1.38 -7.63 25.20
N GLU A 87 -1.68 -8.66 24.41
CA GLU A 87 -0.66 -9.56 23.88
C GLU A 87 0.20 -8.82 22.86
N THR A 88 -0.43 -8.04 22.00
CA THR A 88 0.25 -7.15 21.07
C THR A 88 1.10 -6.09 21.79
N ALA A 89 0.63 -5.53 22.90
CA ALA A 89 1.40 -4.59 23.71
C ALA A 89 2.63 -5.24 24.38
N LYS A 90 2.52 -6.49 24.84
CA LYS A 90 3.65 -7.27 25.36
C LYS A 90 4.69 -7.53 24.28
N LEU A 91 4.26 -8.01 23.11
CA LEU A 91 5.15 -8.23 21.97
C LEU A 91 5.87 -6.94 21.58
N LEU A 92 5.14 -5.82 21.49
CA LEU A 92 5.71 -4.52 21.18
C LEU A 92 6.79 -4.10 22.20
N PHE A 93 6.55 -4.37 23.48
CA PHE A 93 7.55 -4.12 24.52
C PHE A 93 8.81 -4.98 24.33
N GLU A 94 8.68 -6.26 23.97
CA GLU A 94 9.82 -7.13 23.67
C GLU A 94 10.60 -6.63 22.45
N VAL A 95 9.90 -6.23 21.38
CA VAL A 95 10.53 -5.63 20.19
C VAL A 95 11.28 -4.34 20.52
N ILE A 96 10.72 -3.48 21.38
CA ILE A 96 11.40 -2.25 21.82
C ILE A 96 12.70 -2.56 22.55
N ASN A 97 12.70 -3.55 23.46
CA ASN A 97 13.88 -3.86 24.27
C ASN A 97 14.92 -4.70 23.53
N SER A 98 14.54 -5.40 22.45
CA SER A 98 15.48 -6.12 21.59
C SER A 98 16.26 -5.19 20.63
N ARG A 99 15.83 -3.92 20.47
CA ARG A 99 16.46 -2.96 19.56
C ARG A 99 16.94 -1.70 20.30
N GLU A 100 18.26 -1.60 20.49
CA GLU A 100 18.89 -0.54 21.28
C GLU A 100 18.60 0.88 20.75
N ASP A 101 18.58 1.06 19.43
CA ASP A 101 18.29 2.33 18.77
C ASP A 101 16.84 2.80 19.01
N VAL A 102 15.88 1.87 18.93
CA VAL A 102 14.46 2.10 19.22
C VAL A 102 14.26 2.46 20.68
N LEU A 103 14.85 1.67 21.60
CA LEU A 103 14.79 1.93 23.04
C LEU A 103 15.32 3.33 23.39
N ARG A 104 16.52 3.67 22.91
CA ARG A 104 17.14 4.98 23.12
C ARG A 104 16.28 6.11 22.56
N ARG A 105 15.69 5.93 21.38
CA ARG A 105 14.79 6.90 20.74
C ARG A 105 13.56 7.18 21.61
N LEU A 106 12.92 6.13 22.14
CA LEU A 106 11.71 6.26 22.97
C LEU A 106 12.00 6.89 24.33
N ILE A 107 13.13 6.54 24.96
CA ILE A 107 13.56 7.16 26.22
C ILE A 107 13.79 8.67 26.02
N ARG A 108 14.54 9.06 24.97
CA ARG A 108 14.82 10.48 24.66
C ARG A 108 13.55 11.31 24.40
N ARG A 109 12.49 10.68 23.90
CA ARG A 109 11.19 11.32 23.63
C ARG A 109 10.20 11.22 24.79
N CYS A 110 10.62 10.70 25.95
CA CYS A 110 9.73 10.42 27.10
C CYS A 110 8.54 9.51 26.74
N ALA A 111 8.70 8.66 25.74
CA ALA A 111 7.65 7.79 25.21
C ALA A 111 7.77 6.34 25.70
N TYR A 112 8.84 5.96 26.41
CA TYR A 112 9.05 4.57 26.83
C TYR A 112 8.06 4.12 27.93
N LEU A 113 7.75 4.99 28.89
CA LEU A 113 6.92 4.66 30.05
C LEU A 113 5.54 4.11 29.66
N LYS A 114 4.90 4.68 28.64
CA LYS A 114 3.58 4.23 28.19
C LYS A 114 3.56 2.78 27.72
N TYR A 115 4.67 2.26 27.18
CA TYR A 115 4.77 0.86 26.77
C TYR A 115 4.96 -0.08 27.97
N VAL A 116 5.60 0.40 29.04
CA VAL A 116 5.69 -0.32 30.32
C VAL A 116 4.29 -0.44 30.94
N GLU A 117 3.56 0.68 31.07
CA GLU A 117 2.19 0.73 31.60
C GLU A 117 1.25 -0.17 30.78
N ALA A 118 1.35 -0.11 29.45
CA ALA A 118 0.51 -0.91 28.57
C ALA A 118 0.74 -2.42 28.69
N ARG A 119 2.01 -2.83 28.84
CA ARG A 119 2.36 -4.24 29.09
C ARG A 119 1.76 -4.74 30.41
N LEU A 120 1.81 -3.90 31.46
CA LEU A 120 1.25 -4.21 32.77
C LEU A 120 -0.28 -4.26 32.75
N GLY A 121 -0.90 -3.50 31.86
CA GLY A 121 -2.36 -3.38 31.71
C GLY A 121 -2.92 -2.10 32.34
N ASP A 122 -2.04 -1.20 32.80
CA ASP A 122 -2.41 0.06 33.45
C ASP A 122 -2.79 1.15 32.43
N ARG A 123 -2.49 0.92 31.14
CA ARG A 123 -2.80 1.83 30.03
C ARG A 123 -3.24 1.06 28.79
N VAL A 124 -4.25 1.58 28.10
CA VAL A 124 -4.62 1.11 26.76
C VAL A 124 -3.80 1.88 25.73
N LEU A 125 -3.12 1.15 24.83
CA LEU A 125 -2.48 1.78 23.68
C LEU A 125 -3.45 1.88 22.50
N TYR A 126 -3.31 2.91 21.69
CA TYR A 126 -4.01 3.12 20.44
C TYR A 126 -3.05 3.06 19.26
N ALA A 127 -3.52 2.48 18.17
CA ALA A 127 -2.63 2.19 17.07
C ALA A 127 -2.15 3.48 16.36
N ASP A 128 -2.83 4.62 16.48
CA ASP A 128 -2.32 5.91 15.99
C ASP A 128 -1.21 6.50 16.86
N GLU A 129 -1.23 6.22 18.16
CA GLU A 129 -0.16 6.67 19.05
C GLU A 129 1.13 5.90 18.78
N ILE A 130 1.06 4.57 18.65
CA ILE A 130 2.26 3.76 18.41
C ILE A 130 2.84 4.05 17.02
N LEU A 131 2.01 4.44 16.05
CA LEU A 131 2.46 4.82 14.71
C LEU A 131 3.28 6.11 14.72
N LYS A 132 2.93 7.07 15.59
CA LYS A 132 3.75 8.30 15.79
C LYS A 132 5.14 7.95 16.30
N ASP A 133 5.26 6.87 17.06
CA ASP A 133 6.53 6.37 17.58
C ASP A 133 7.27 5.44 16.62
N GLY A 134 6.70 5.15 15.44
CA GLY A 134 7.29 4.30 14.42
C GLY A 134 6.89 2.83 14.52
N PHE A 135 5.69 2.50 15.00
CA PHE A 135 5.20 1.11 15.02
C PHE A 135 3.91 0.96 14.21
N CYS A 136 3.90 0.02 13.28
CA CYS A 136 2.71 -0.35 12.52
C CYS A 136 2.08 -1.61 13.14
N LEU A 137 0.79 -1.57 13.43
CA LEU A 137 0.06 -2.69 14.04
C LEU A 137 0.12 -3.98 13.18
N ASN A 138 0.25 -3.83 11.85
CA ASN A 138 0.34 -4.96 10.94
C ASN A 138 1.78 -5.45 10.72
N MET A 139 2.78 -4.81 11.36
CA MET A 139 4.22 -5.08 11.19
C MET A 139 4.99 -4.75 12.48
N ILE A 140 4.57 -5.32 13.61
CA ILE A 140 5.09 -4.93 14.93
C ILE A 140 6.57 -5.27 15.09
N ASP A 141 7.00 -6.38 14.50
CA ASP A 141 8.39 -6.86 14.55
C ASP A 141 9.35 -6.01 13.71
N THR A 142 8.81 -5.08 12.91
CA THR A 142 9.58 -4.20 12.03
C THR A 142 9.36 -2.73 12.43
N PRO A 143 10.09 -2.21 13.44
CA PRO A 143 10.01 -0.80 13.82
C PRO A 143 10.40 0.11 12.67
N LEU A 144 9.52 1.05 12.37
CA LEU A 144 9.66 2.06 11.35
C LEU A 144 10.26 3.36 11.93
N SER A 145 10.55 4.29 11.04
CA SER A 145 10.83 5.67 11.41
C SER A 145 9.58 6.37 11.93
N PRO A 146 9.71 7.28 12.91
CA PRO A 146 8.59 8.07 13.41
C PRO A 146 8.01 8.94 12.30
N MET A 147 6.69 8.99 12.20
CA MET A 147 5.98 9.74 11.15
C MET A 147 5.02 10.77 11.75
N LYS A 148 4.68 11.80 10.96
CA LYS A 148 3.59 12.73 11.31
C LYS A 148 2.25 12.05 11.05
N VAL A 149 1.62 11.54 12.11
CA VAL A 149 0.30 10.89 12.03
C VAL A 149 -0.81 11.92 12.22
N VAL A 150 -1.78 11.91 11.31
CA VAL A 150 -2.98 12.76 11.35
C VAL A 150 -4.21 11.85 11.46
N THR A 151 -5.17 12.20 12.31
CA THR A 151 -6.40 11.40 12.51
C THR A 151 -7.63 12.04 11.86
N ASN A 152 -7.61 13.35 11.62
CA ASN A 152 -8.63 14.04 10.84
C ASN A 152 -8.34 13.87 9.33
N LEU A 153 -9.29 13.29 8.58
CA LEU A 153 -9.08 12.99 7.16
C LEU A 153 -8.99 14.26 6.31
N GLN A 154 -9.86 15.24 6.56
CA GLN A 154 -9.87 16.52 5.85
C GLN A 154 -8.53 17.25 6.02
N GLU A 155 -8.05 17.42 7.25
CA GLU A 155 -6.75 18.05 7.55
C GLU A 155 -5.60 17.34 6.82
N ALA A 156 -5.66 16.02 6.73
CA ALA A 156 -4.59 15.23 6.11
C ALA A 156 -4.50 15.44 4.59
N VAL A 157 -5.64 15.58 3.90
CA VAL A 157 -5.71 15.56 2.42
C VAL A 157 -5.99 16.93 1.79
N TRP A 158 -6.35 17.95 2.59
CA TRP A 158 -6.78 19.25 2.08
C TRP A 158 -5.74 19.93 1.21
N ASP A 159 -4.48 19.94 1.65
CA ASP A 159 -3.37 20.66 1.02
C ASP A 159 -2.30 19.72 0.44
N ALA A 160 -2.62 18.43 0.28
CA ALA A 160 -1.69 17.46 -0.25
C ALA A 160 -1.49 17.62 -1.76
N ASP A 161 -0.24 17.58 -2.21
CA ASP A 161 0.12 17.53 -3.63
C ASP A 161 0.05 16.10 -4.15
N ILE A 162 0.48 15.15 -3.32
CA ILE A 162 0.46 13.72 -3.61
C ILE A 162 -0.30 12.99 -2.51
N VAL A 163 -1.25 12.17 -2.92
CA VAL A 163 -2.06 11.32 -2.06
C VAL A 163 -1.75 9.87 -2.38
N VAL A 164 -1.23 9.13 -1.41
CA VAL A 164 -0.93 7.71 -1.56
C VAL A 164 -2.09 6.91 -0.98
N ASN A 165 -2.83 6.20 -1.83
CA ASN A 165 -3.87 5.29 -1.35
C ASN A 165 -3.23 4.00 -0.82
N GLY A 166 -3.15 3.88 0.50
CA GLY A 166 -2.72 2.69 1.23
C GLY A 166 -3.85 1.94 1.91
N VAL A 167 -5.13 2.27 1.65
CA VAL A 167 -6.27 1.50 2.14
C VAL A 167 -6.54 0.28 1.23
N PRO A 168 -7.10 -0.83 1.76
CA PRO A 168 -7.51 -1.96 0.93
C PRO A 168 -8.56 -1.57 -0.13
N SER A 169 -8.69 -2.38 -1.19
CA SER A 169 -9.64 -2.09 -2.28
C SER A 169 -11.09 -2.02 -1.80
N THR A 170 -11.41 -2.81 -0.76
CA THR A 170 -12.74 -2.89 -0.15
C THR A 170 -13.16 -1.61 0.57
N GLU A 171 -12.19 -0.82 1.03
CA GLU A 171 -12.41 0.43 1.77
C GLU A 171 -12.10 1.66 0.90
N THR A 172 -11.50 1.47 -0.27
CA THR A 172 -11.06 2.55 -1.16
C THR A 172 -12.23 3.45 -1.54
N ARG A 173 -13.39 2.88 -1.92
CA ARG A 173 -14.54 3.68 -2.34
C ARG A 173 -15.06 4.60 -1.23
N GLU A 174 -15.38 4.05 -0.07
CA GLU A 174 -15.91 4.80 1.08
C GLU A 174 -14.98 5.95 1.48
N VAL A 175 -13.68 5.68 1.62
CA VAL A 175 -12.70 6.68 2.03
C VAL A 175 -12.55 7.77 0.97
N PHE A 176 -12.47 7.42 -0.30
CA PHE A 176 -12.30 8.41 -1.37
C PHE A 176 -13.58 9.18 -1.70
N GLU A 177 -14.77 8.65 -1.42
CA GLU A 177 -16.03 9.41 -1.48
C GLU A 177 -16.06 10.51 -0.41
N GLU A 178 -15.56 10.24 0.80
CA GLU A 178 -15.40 11.26 1.84
C GLU A 178 -14.39 12.32 1.41
N ILE A 179 -13.21 11.91 0.94
CA ILE A 179 -12.16 12.81 0.43
C ILE A 179 -12.69 13.68 -0.72
N GLY A 180 -13.48 13.10 -1.62
CA GLY A 180 -14.10 13.80 -2.75
C GLY A 180 -14.97 14.97 -2.32
N LYS A 181 -15.60 14.93 -1.13
CA LYS A 181 -16.38 16.06 -0.59
C LYS A 181 -15.49 17.27 -0.31
N TYR A 182 -14.29 17.05 0.24
CA TYR A 182 -13.34 18.12 0.56
C TYR A 182 -12.67 18.70 -0.68
N TRP A 183 -12.42 17.87 -1.70
CA TRP A 183 -11.71 18.32 -2.91
C TRP A 183 -12.55 19.11 -3.90
N LYS A 184 -13.89 19.13 -3.76
CA LYS A 184 -14.76 19.99 -4.57
C LYS A 184 -14.39 21.48 -4.48
N GLU A 185 -13.82 21.90 -3.37
CA GLU A 185 -13.41 23.28 -3.11
C GLU A 185 -11.96 23.57 -3.54
N ARG A 186 -11.21 22.56 -3.99
CA ARG A 186 -9.82 22.73 -4.42
C ARG A 186 -9.75 23.23 -5.86
N ILE A 187 -8.85 24.18 -6.09
CA ILE A 187 -8.52 24.68 -7.44
C ILE A 187 -7.76 23.61 -8.22
N ASN A 188 -6.77 22.96 -7.58
CA ASN A 188 -5.90 21.99 -8.23
C ASN A 188 -6.11 20.58 -7.66
N PRO A 189 -6.40 19.57 -8.50
CA PRO A 189 -6.51 18.19 -8.06
C PRO A 189 -5.12 17.64 -7.69
N PRO A 190 -5.02 16.77 -6.67
CA PRO A 190 -3.76 16.12 -6.32
C PRO A 190 -3.39 15.01 -7.31
N ILE A 191 -2.13 14.60 -7.27
CA ILE A 191 -1.68 13.35 -7.90
C ILE A 191 -1.95 12.21 -6.91
N ILE A 192 -2.51 11.10 -7.39
CA ILE A 192 -2.86 9.97 -6.55
C ILE A 192 -2.01 8.76 -6.94
N VAL A 193 -1.36 8.12 -5.98
CA VAL A 193 -0.64 6.85 -6.18
C VAL A 193 -1.37 5.75 -5.41
N SER A 194 -2.03 4.86 -6.12
CA SER A 194 -2.75 3.73 -5.54
C SER A 194 -1.83 2.54 -5.30
N LEU A 195 -1.72 2.15 -4.03
CA LEU A 195 -1.06 0.92 -3.59
C LEU A 195 -2.05 -0.23 -3.38
N SER A 196 -3.35 0.07 -3.50
CA SER A 196 -4.42 -0.87 -3.24
C SER A 196 -4.39 -2.02 -4.25
N LYS A 197 -4.48 -3.24 -3.71
CA LYS A 197 -4.59 -4.48 -4.48
C LYS A 197 -6.00 -5.05 -4.29
N GLY A 198 -6.56 -5.55 -5.38
CA GLY A 198 -7.91 -6.11 -5.42
C GLY A 198 -8.78 -5.40 -6.46
N ILE A 199 -9.78 -6.12 -6.94
CA ILE A 199 -10.73 -5.63 -7.94
C ILE A 199 -12.17 -5.84 -7.44
N GLU A 200 -13.10 -5.04 -7.94
CA GLU A 200 -14.53 -5.24 -7.73
C GLU A 200 -15.16 -5.70 -9.05
N ALA A 201 -16.16 -6.57 -8.98
CA ALA A 201 -17.00 -6.86 -10.14
C ALA A 201 -18.32 -6.12 -10.00
N ALA A 202 -18.65 -5.36 -11.04
CA ALA A 202 -19.98 -4.84 -11.27
C ALA A 202 -20.68 -5.73 -12.28
N LEU A 203 -21.93 -6.10 -12.01
CA LEU A 203 -22.70 -7.05 -12.82
C LEU A 203 -23.67 -6.33 -13.76
N ASP A 204 -24.13 -5.16 -13.36
CA ASP A 204 -25.09 -4.34 -14.09
C ASP A 204 -24.44 -3.05 -14.63
N PRO A 205 -24.89 -2.53 -15.78
CA PRO A 205 -25.81 -3.18 -16.74
C PRO A 205 -25.13 -4.30 -17.54
N VAL A 206 -23.79 -4.34 -17.54
CA VAL A 206 -22.98 -5.39 -18.17
C VAL A 206 -21.85 -5.76 -17.20
N PRO A 207 -21.56 -7.06 -17.02
CA PRO A 207 -20.47 -7.51 -16.17
C PRO A 207 -19.12 -6.92 -16.56
N HIS A 208 -18.48 -6.21 -15.65
CA HIS A 208 -17.16 -5.62 -15.84
C HIS A 208 -16.40 -5.53 -14.52
N ILE A 209 -15.08 -5.39 -14.64
CA ILE A 209 -14.18 -5.18 -13.52
C ILE A 209 -14.05 -3.68 -13.25
N ILE A 210 -14.10 -3.32 -11.98
CA ILE A 210 -13.78 -1.98 -11.49
C ILE A 210 -12.47 -2.09 -10.70
N THR A 211 -11.47 -1.32 -11.15
CA THR A 211 -10.17 -1.27 -10.49
C THR A 211 -10.10 -0.14 -9.45
N PRO A 212 -9.19 -0.22 -8.43
CA PRO A 212 -9.04 0.83 -7.43
C PRO A 212 -8.82 2.23 -8.01
N THR A 213 -8.01 2.39 -9.08
CA THR A 213 -7.85 3.69 -9.75
C THR A 213 -9.16 4.23 -10.32
N GLN A 214 -10.01 3.37 -10.90
CA GLN A 214 -11.34 3.75 -11.37
C GLN A 214 -12.29 4.11 -10.21
N MET A 215 -12.22 3.38 -9.09
CA MET A 215 -12.99 3.72 -7.88
C MET A 215 -12.64 5.12 -7.38
N ILE A 216 -11.34 5.42 -7.28
CA ILE A 216 -10.83 6.73 -6.85
C ILE A 216 -11.32 7.83 -7.77
N SER A 217 -11.18 7.65 -9.09
CA SER A 217 -11.60 8.65 -10.09
C SER A 217 -13.10 8.93 -9.98
N ARG A 218 -13.94 7.89 -9.92
CA ARG A 218 -15.40 8.02 -9.79
C ARG A 218 -15.81 8.67 -8.48
N ALA A 219 -15.16 8.33 -7.37
CA ALA A 219 -15.49 8.84 -6.04
C ALA A 219 -15.10 10.32 -5.84
N THR A 220 -14.00 10.75 -6.46
CA THR A 220 -13.42 12.09 -6.22
C THR A 220 -13.63 13.08 -7.35
N GLY A 221 -13.91 12.59 -8.56
CA GLY A 221 -13.86 13.40 -9.78
C GLY A 221 -12.43 13.75 -10.23
N VAL A 222 -11.39 13.25 -9.55
CA VAL A 222 -10.01 13.45 -10.00
C VAL A 222 -9.82 12.75 -11.34
N PRO A 223 -9.28 13.47 -12.35
CA PRO A 223 -9.06 12.90 -13.67
C PRO A 223 -8.13 11.68 -13.61
N ILE A 224 -8.44 10.64 -14.38
CA ILE A 224 -7.70 9.37 -14.36
C ILE A 224 -6.22 9.56 -14.71
N GLU A 225 -5.88 10.59 -15.50
CA GLU A 225 -4.51 10.93 -15.84
C GLU A 225 -3.64 11.37 -14.65
N ASN A 226 -4.27 11.78 -13.54
CA ASN A 226 -3.59 12.13 -12.29
C ASN A 226 -3.51 10.95 -11.31
N ILE A 227 -4.04 9.78 -11.67
CA ILE A 227 -4.10 8.61 -10.81
C ILE A 227 -3.16 7.54 -11.37
N LEU A 228 -2.25 7.07 -10.53
CA LEU A 228 -1.28 6.04 -10.85
C LEU A 228 -1.52 4.80 -9.97
N TYR A 229 -1.06 3.65 -10.44
CA TYR A 229 -0.97 2.43 -9.66
C TYR A 229 0.49 2.10 -9.39
N LEU A 230 0.82 1.64 -8.19
CA LEU A 230 2.13 1.10 -7.86
C LEU A 230 2.00 -0.31 -7.28
N GLY A 231 2.60 -1.28 -7.94
CA GLY A 231 2.56 -2.69 -7.54
C GLY A 231 3.78 -3.47 -8.01
N GLY A 232 3.91 -4.73 -7.57
CA GLY A 232 5.02 -5.60 -7.93
C GLY A 232 5.32 -6.65 -6.86
N PRO A 233 6.41 -7.42 -7.00
CA PRO A 233 6.97 -8.25 -5.94
C PRO A 233 7.65 -7.34 -4.90
N ASN A 234 6.84 -6.81 -3.97
CA ASN A 234 7.24 -5.75 -3.07
C ASN A 234 6.68 -5.90 -1.65
N ILE A 235 7.08 -6.96 -0.94
CA ILE A 235 6.59 -7.23 0.42
C ILE A 235 7.09 -6.13 1.38
N ALA A 236 6.18 -5.66 2.23
CA ALA A 236 6.38 -4.47 3.05
C ALA A 236 7.57 -4.56 4.02
N SER A 237 7.64 -5.65 4.80
CA SER A 237 8.71 -5.90 5.76
C SER A 237 10.07 -6.06 5.10
N GLU A 238 10.13 -6.82 4.01
CA GLU A 238 11.36 -7.09 3.24
C GLU A 238 11.98 -5.78 2.74
N ILE A 239 11.15 -4.90 2.16
CA ILE A 239 11.62 -3.62 1.62
C ILE A 239 12.13 -2.71 2.72
N TYR A 240 11.43 -2.63 3.84
CA TYR A 240 11.88 -1.81 4.96
C TYR A 240 13.16 -2.36 5.60
N ASN A 241 13.37 -3.68 5.56
CA ASN A 241 14.60 -4.36 5.95
C ASN A 241 15.71 -4.30 4.90
N LYS A 242 15.54 -3.51 3.83
CA LYS A 242 16.50 -3.29 2.73
C LYS A 242 16.78 -4.54 1.89
N GLU A 243 15.85 -5.49 1.86
CA GLU A 243 15.87 -6.54 0.87
C GLU A 243 15.53 -5.98 -0.51
N TYR A 244 16.10 -6.57 -1.56
CA TYR A 244 15.89 -6.08 -2.92
C TYR A 244 14.46 -6.33 -3.38
N ALA A 245 13.77 -5.26 -3.77
CA ALA A 245 12.45 -5.36 -4.37
C ALA A 245 12.32 -4.53 -5.64
N ASN A 246 11.41 -5.00 -6.49
CA ASN A 246 11.03 -4.31 -7.72
C ASN A 246 9.57 -3.89 -7.64
N ALA A 247 9.28 -2.68 -8.10
CA ALA A 247 7.94 -2.19 -8.31
C ALA A 247 7.78 -1.61 -9.72
N ARG A 248 6.55 -1.65 -10.22
CA ARG A 248 6.10 -0.92 -11.39
C ARG A 248 5.18 0.20 -10.94
N ILE A 249 5.40 1.40 -11.45
CA ILE A 249 4.43 2.50 -11.38
C ILE A 249 3.79 2.67 -12.76
N CYS A 250 2.47 2.65 -12.79
CA CYS A 250 1.67 2.65 -14.00
C CYS A 250 0.71 3.83 -14.02
N GLY A 251 0.49 4.43 -15.19
CA GLY A 251 -0.37 5.59 -15.35
C GLY A 251 0.05 6.46 -16.54
N THR A 252 -0.31 7.74 -16.50
CA THR A 252 0.06 8.69 -17.57
C THR A 252 1.54 9.05 -17.53
N GLU A 253 2.14 9.24 -18.71
CA GLU A 253 3.54 9.65 -18.89
C GLU A 253 3.95 10.86 -18.06
N LYS A 254 3.09 11.89 -18.05
CA LYS A 254 3.23 13.13 -17.29
C LYS A 254 3.71 12.90 -15.85
N TRP A 255 3.19 11.87 -15.18
CA TRP A 255 3.49 11.60 -13.78
C TRP A 255 4.31 10.33 -13.56
N ARG A 256 4.12 9.26 -14.36
CA ARG A 256 4.76 7.96 -14.11
C ARG A 256 6.29 8.03 -14.18
N ILE A 257 6.84 8.76 -15.15
CA ILE A 257 8.30 8.88 -15.34
C ILE A 257 8.95 9.66 -14.20
N PRO A 258 8.51 10.89 -13.88
CA PRO A 258 9.12 11.64 -12.78
C PRO A 258 8.90 10.95 -11.43
N LEU A 259 7.73 10.35 -11.18
CA LEU A 259 7.51 9.59 -9.94
C LEU A 259 8.37 8.32 -9.87
N ALA A 260 8.55 7.57 -10.96
CA ALA A 260 9.45 6.41 -10.97
C ALA A 260 10.86 6.84 -10.57
N LYS A 261 11.37 7.92 -11.17
CA LYS A 261 12.67 8.49 -10.80
C LYS A 261 12.67 8.90 -9.33
N PHE A 262 11.68 9.68 -8.88
CA PHE A 262 11.55 10.16 -7.49
C PHE A 262 11.54 9.03 -6.45
N LEU A 263 10.83 7.92 -6.73
CA LEU A 263 10.63 6.81 -5.80
C LEU A 263 11.78 5.79 -5.79
N ARG A 264 12.63 5.74 -6.84
CA ARG A 264 13.78 4.81 -6.88
C ARG A 264 14.73 5.00 -5.70
N GLN A 265 15.08 3.89 -5.04
CA GLN A 265 16.08 3.80 -3.98
C GLN A 265 17.01 2.59 -4.24
N PRO A 266 18.19 2.49 -3.60
CA PRO A 266 19.15 1.41 -3.88
C PRO A 266 18.59 -0.01 -3.77
N HIS A 267 17.68 -0.26 -2.81
CA HIS A 267 17.07 -1.58 -2.58
C HIS A 267 15.60 -1.65 -3.05
N PHE A 268 15.03 -0.54 -3.52
CA PHE A 268 13.66 -0.47 -4.01
C PHE A 268 13.65 0.18 -5.39
N ILE A 269 13.70 -0.66 -6.43
CA ILE A 269 13.78 -0.21 -7.81
C ILE A 269 12.38 -0.06 -8.38
N VAL A 270 12.02 1.17 -8.72
CA VAL A 270 10.72 1.51 -9.31
C VAL A 270 10.88 1.74 -10.80
N TRP A 271 10.16 0.99 -11.61
CA TRP A 271 10.15 1.14 -13.06
C TRP A 271 8.81 1.69 -13.53
N ASP A 272 8.80 2.47 -14.58
CA ASP A 272 7.57 2.94 -15.20
C ASP A 272 7.01 1.92 -16.20
N ASN A 273 5.68 1.90 -16.34
CA ASN A 273 4.99 1.17 -17.40
C ASN A 273 3.72 1.96 -17.78
N SER A 274 3.33 1.99 -19.05
CA SER A 274 2.10 2.69 -19.49
C SER A 274 0.84 1.86 -19.27
N ASP A 275 0.95 0.54 -19.14
CA ASP A 275 -0.19 -0.37 -19.00
C ASP A 275 -0.69 -0.42 -17.55
N LEU A 276 -1.51 0.56 -17.21
CA LEU A 276 -2.18 0.68 -15.91
C LEU A 276 -3.13 -0.49 -15.64
N VAL A 277 -4.01 -0.79 -16.59
CA VAL A 277 -5.12 -1.73 -16.38
C VAL A 277 -4.60 -3.14 -16.13
N THR A 278 -3.67 -3.63 -16.96
CA THR A 278 -3.15 -5.00 -16.80
C THR A 278 -2.43 -5.17 -15.46
N HIS A 279 -1.58 -4.21 -15.08
CA HIS A 279 -0.82 -4.30 -13.82
C HIS A 279 -1.72 -4.26 -12.59
N GLU A 280 -2.76 -3.42 -12.61
CA GLU A 280 -3.71 -3.31 -11.51
C GLU A 280 -4.60 -4.56 -11.39
N VAL A 281 -5.12 -5.07 -12.52
CA VAL A 281 -5.93 -6.30 -12.56
C VAL A 281 -5.10 -7.51 -12.12
N MET A 282 -3.89 -7.68 -12.65
CA MET A 282 -3.00 -8.78 -12.25
C MET A 282 -2.58 -8.65 -10.78
N GLY A 283 -2.39 -7.42 -10.29
CA GLY A 283 -2.16 -7.15 -8.86
C GLY A 283 -3.29 -7.63 -7.97
N GLY A 284 -4.54 -7.46 -8.42
CA GLY A 284 -5.74 -7.97 -7.72
C GLY A 284 -5.93 -9.48 -7.84
N LEU A 285 -5.56 -10.08 -8.97
CA LEU A 285 -5.75 -11.51 -9.24
C LEU A 285 -4.62 -12.42 -8.75
N LYS A 286 -3.40 -11.89 -8.50
CA LYS A 286 -2.24 -12.72 -8.11
C LYS A 286 -2.51 -13.63 -6.92
N ASN A 287 -3.28 -13.15 -5.94
CA ASN A 287 -3.60 -13.88 -4.72
C ASN A 287 -4.64 -15.00 -5.00
N VAL A 288 -5.48 -14.81 -6.01
CA VAL A 288 -6.41 -15.84 -6.52
C VAL A 288 -5.63 -16.97 -7.20
N TYR A 289 -4.67 -16.61 -8.06
CA TYR A 289 -3.79 -17.58 -8.72
C TYR A 289 -2.92 -18.36 -7.73
N ALA A 290 -2.38 -17.70 -6.70
CA ALA A 290 -1.57 -18.36 -5.68
C ALA A 290 -2.33 -19.49 -4.96
N ILE A 291 -3.62 -19.29 -4.68
CA ILE A 291 -4.49 -20.33 -4.12
C ILE A 291 -4.79 -21.43 -5.13
N GLY A 292 -5.13 -21.06 -6.37
CA GLY A 292 -5.53 -22.03 -7.39
C GLY A 292 -4.40 -22.98 -7.78
N ALA A 293 -3.15 -22.50 -7.76
CA ALA A 293 -1.99 -23.30 -8.13
C ALA A 293 -1.48 -24.17 -6.98
N GLU A 294 -1.32 -23.63 -5.77
CA GLU A 294 -0.64 -24.32 -4.67
C GLU A 294 -1.21 -23.95 -3.28
N PRO A 295 -2.46 -24.34 -2.96
CA PRO A 295 -3.14 -23.89 -1.74
C PRO A 295 -2.43 -24.35 -0.45
N GLU A 296 -1.72 -25.48 -0.50
CA GLU A 296 -1.01 -26.07 0.64
C GLU A 296 0.35 -25.40 0.95
N LYS A 297 0.85 -24.57 0.04
CA LYS A 297 2.14 -23.86 0.18
C LYS A 297 1.99 -22.38 0.56
N LEU A 298 0.76 -21.89 0.69
CA LEU A 298 0.50 -20.53 1.16
C LEU A 298 0.85 -20.41 2.65
N ALA A 299 1.96 -19.74 2.92
CA ALA A 299 2.43 -19.47 4.27
C ALA A 299 2.89 -18.01 4.43
N GLY A 300 2.98 -17.56 5.68
CA GLY A 300 3.62 -16.29 6.04
C GLY A 300 2.97 -15.04 5.42
N PRO A 301 3.76 -14.03 4.98
CA PRO A 301 3.26 -12.76 4.47
C PRO A 301 2.36 -12.89 3.23
N LEU A 302 2.60 -13.90 2.38
CA LEU A 302 1.78 -14.15 1.19
C LEU A 302 0.37 -14.63 1.56
N LEU A 303 0.26 -15.49 2.58
CA LEU A 303 -1.04 -15.92 3.12
C LEU A 303 -1.81 -14.74 3.73
N ALA A 304 -1.13 -13.84 4.46
CA ALA A 304 -1.76 -12.66 5.05
C ALA A 304 -2.27 -11.66 3.99
N ASP A 305 -1.47 -11.37 2.96
CA ASP A 305 -1.87 -10.51 1.82
C ASP A 305 -3.06 -11.11 1.04
N THR A 306 -3.03 -12.43 0.87
CA THR A 306 -4.10 -13.23 0.28
C THR A 306 -5.38 -13.16 1.11
N TYR A 307 -5.29 -13.36 2.44
CA TYR A 307 -6.42 -13.31 3.38
C TYR A 307 -7.13 -11.94 3.37
N VAL A 308 -6.37 -10.84 3.40
CA VAL A 308 -6.92 -9.47 3.34
C VAL A 308 -7.64 -9.21 2.00
N THR A 309 -7.08 -9.72 0.91
CA THR A 309 -7.64 -9.53 -0.44
C THR A 309 -8.92 -10.36 -0.68
N LEU A 310 -9.06 -11.53 -0.03
CA LEU A 310 -10.09 -12.53 -0.31
C LEU A 310 -11.22 -12.65 0.71
N LEU A 311 -10.97 -12.39 1.99
CA LEU A 311 -11.99 -12.54 3.04
C LEU A 311 -12.66 -11.23 3.40
N LYS A 312 -12.00 -10.10 3.12
CA LYS A 312 -12.64 -8.79 3.15
C LYS A 312 -13.22 -8.37 1.80
N GLY A 313 -12.71 -8.94 0.69
CA GLY A 313 -13.17 -8.66 -0.68
C GLY A 313 -13.89 -9.85 -1.30
N ARG A 314 -14.74 -9.62 -2.32
CA ARG A 314 -15.54 -10.65 -3.02
C ARG A 314 -14.72 -11.67 -3.84
N ASN A 315 -13.40 -11.79 -3.59
CA ASN A 315 -12.45 -12.49 -4.47
C ASN A 315 -12.39 -14.01 -4.27
N ALA A 316 -12.84 -14.54 -3.12
CA ALA A 316 -12.77 -15.98 -2.80
C ALA A 316 -13.54 -16.86 -3.79
N TRP A 317 -14.58 -16.28 -4.41
CA TRP A 317 -15.43 -16.97 -5.37
C TRP A 317 -14.78 -17.07 -6.77
N TYR A 318 -14.03 -16.05 -7.20
CA TYR A 318 -13.29 -16.10 -8.47
C TYR A 318 -12.22 -17.20 -8.49
N GLY A 319 -11.57 -17.45 -7.34
CA GLY A 319 -10.60 -18.53 -7.21
C GLY A 319 -11.20 -19.91 -7.36
N GLN A 320 -12.40 -20.13 -6.83
CA GLN A 320 -13.09 -21.43 -6.96
C GLN A 320 -13.63 -21.67 -8.37
N MET A 321 -13.99 -20.63 -9.11
CA MET A 321 -14.45 -20.74 -10.51
C MET A 321 -13.27 -21.00 -11.46
N ILE A 322 -12.13 -20.31 -11.27
CA ILE A 322 -10.91 -20.51 -12.07
C ILE A 322 -10.29 -21.88 -11.80
N ALA A 323 -10.24 -22.33 -10.54
CA ALA A 323 -9.70 -23.63 -10.18
C ALA A 323 -10.53 -24.84 -10.69
N LYS A 324 -11.74 -24.59 -11.22
CA LYS A 324 -12.64 -25.64 -11.75
C LYS A 324 -12.73 -25.67 -13.28
N GLU A 325 -11.89 -24.92 -14.00
CA GLU A 325 -11.87 -24.84 -15.48
C GLU A 325 -13.26 -24.64 -16.11
N GLN A 326 -14.13 -23.87 -15.46
CA GLN A 326 -15.50 -23.65 -15.92
C GLN A 326 -15.55 -22.65 -17.10
N ASP A 327 -16.44 -22.90 -18.06
CA ASP A 327 -16.69 -22.02 -19.21
C ASP A 327 -17.09 -20.60 -18.75
N PRO A 328 -16.61 -19.52 -19.41
CA PRO A 328 -16.93 -18.13 -19.04
C PRO A 328 -18.44 -17.83 -18.92
N ARG A 329 -19.33 -18.59 -19.58
CA ARG A 329 -20.78 -18.46 -19.46
C ARG A 329 -21.34 -19.02 -18.15
N ALA A 330 -20.69 -20.01 -17.54
CA ALA A 330 -21.10 -20.56 -16.24
C ALA A 330 -20.83 -19.56 -15.09
N ILE A 331 -19.75 -18.79 -15.19
CA ILE A 331 -19.42 -17.68 -14.29
C ILE A 331 -20.56 -16.64 -14.31
N LEU A 332 -21.09 -16.32 -15.50
CA LEU A 332 -22.19 -15.36 -15.67
C LEU A 332 -23.55 -15.87 -15.16
N GLN A 333 -23.78 -17.18 -15.15
CA GLN A 333 -25.05 -17.77 -14.72
C GLN A 333 -25.15 -17.90 -13.20
N ALA A 334 -24.02 -18.12 -12.52
CA ALA A 334 -23.96 -18.19 -11.06
C ALA A 334 -23.92 -16.81 -10.38
N LEU A 335 -23.53 -15.75 -11.11
CA LEU A 335 -23.69 -14.35 -10.70
C LEU A 335 -25.16 -13.93 -10.51
N ARG A 336 -26.13 -14.73 -10.98
CA ARG A 336 -27.58 -14.48 -10.91
C ARG A 336 -28.28 -15.10 -9.70
N ASP A 337 -27.56 -15.81 -8.81
CA ASP A 337 -28.17 -16.48 -7.66
C ASP A 337 -28.22 -15.54 -6.43
N GLU A 338 -29.41 -14.98 -6.18
CA GLU A 338 -29.66 -13.85 -5.25
C GLU A 338 -29.63 -14.22 -3.74
N ASN A 339 -29.41 -15.49 -3.37
CA ASN A 339 -29.63 -15.97 -2.00
C ASN A 339 -28.38 -16.07 -1.09
N LEU A 340 -27.27 -15.38 -1.40
CA LEU A 340 -26.00 -15.55 -0.67
C LEU A 340 -26.03 -14.93 0.76
N ASN A 341 -26.23 -15.79 1.78
CA ASN A 341 -26.21 -15.46 3.21
C ASN A 341 -24.86 -14.91 3.75
N ASP A 342 -24.98 -14.17 4.87
CA ASP A 342 -23.97 -13.35 5.56
C ASP A 342 -22.61 -14.06 5.80
N PRO A 343 -21.47 -13.45 5.42
CA PRO A 343 -20.13 -14.04 5.55
C PRO A 343 -19.62 -14.20 7.00
N ARG A 344 -20.30 -13.63 8.02
CA ARG A 344 -19.85 -13.67 9.42
C ARG A 344 -19.88 -15.06 10.06
N GLU A 345 -20.91 -15.86 9.81
CA GLU A 345 -21.01 -17.25 10.33
C GLU A 345 -19.88 -18.13 9.80
N ARG A 346 -19.43 -17.89 8.56
CA ARG A 346 -18.35 -18.68 7.93
C ARG A 346 -16.97 -18.32 8.47
N ILE A 347 -16.79 -17.09 8.96
CA ILE A 347 -15.56 -16.65 9.65
C ILE A 347 -15.45 -17.34 11.02
N GLU A 348 -16.57 -17.50 11.73
CA GLU A 348 -16.62 -18.17 13.04
C GLU A 348 -16.38 -19.70 12.93
N ILE A 349 -16.88 -20.31 11.84
CA ILE A 349 -16.60 -21.72 11.51
C ILE A 349 -15.13 -21.93 11.13
N ALA A 350 -14.54 -21.02 10.35
CA ALA A 350 -13.14 -21.10 9.94
C ALA A 350 -12.16 -20.86 11.10
N GLN A 351 -12.54 -20.08 12.10
CA GLN A 351 -11.74 -19.83 13.31
C GLN A 351 -11.82 -20.97 14.34
N SER A 352 -12.87 -21.80 14.29
CA SER A 352 -13.10 -22.88 15.26
C SER A 352 -12.56 -24.25 14.84
N HIS A 353 -12.19 -24.46 13.58
CA HIS A 353 -11.79 -25.78 13.07
C HIS A 353 -10.38 -25.77 12.46
N ALA A 354 -9.41 -26.31 13.20
CA ALA A 354 -7.98 -26.39 12.84
C ALA A 354 -7.63 -27.42 11.74
N PHE A 355 -8.59 -27.92 10.95
CA PHE A 355 -8.33 -28.93 9.92
C PHE A 355 -9.18 -28.69 8.68
N TYR A 356 -8.64 -27.96 7.70
CA TYR A 356 -9.09 -28.05 6.32
C TYR A 356 -8.04 -28.87 5.54
N LYS A 357 -8.17 -30.20 5.56
CA LYS A 357 -7.47 -31.10 4.64
C LYS A 357 -8.33 -31.25 3.39
N PRO A 358 -7.86 -30.93 2.18
CA PRO A 358 -8.56 -31.28 0.96
C PRO A 358 -8.37 -32.79 0.69
N SER A 359 -9.28 -33.63 1.18
CA SER A 359 -9.43 -34.98 0.65
C SER A 359 -10.25 -34.90 -0.66
N LEU A 360 -9.57 -34.55 -1.75
CA LEU A 360 -10.09 -34.61 -3.11
C LEU A 360 -9.04 -35.24 -4.02
N LEU A 361 -8.64 -36.47 -3.69
CA LEU A 361 -8.17 -37.44 -4.67
C LEU A 361 -8.96 -38.71 -4.39
N GLY A 362 -9.93 -38.99 -5.24
CA GLY A 362 -10.65 -40.25 -5.20
C GLY A 362 -9.69 -41.39 -5.52
N GLN A 363 -9.63 -42.37 -4.62
CA GLN A 363 -9.70 -43.80 -4.90
C GLN A 363 -9.91 -44.53 -3.55
N PRO A 364 -10.54 -45.71 -3.57
CA PRO A 364 -11.65 -46.11 -2.67
C PRO A 364 -11.34 -46.18 -1.18
#